data_AF-A0A7X9IAP7-F1
#
_entry.id   AF-A0A7X9IAP7-F1
#
_cell.length_a   1.000
_cell.length_b   1.000
_cell.length_c   1.000
_cell.angle_alpha   90.00
_cell.angle_beta   90.00
_cell.angle_gamma   90.00
#
_symmetry.space_group_name_H-M   'P 1'
#
loop_
_entity.id
_entity.type
_entity.pdbx_description
1 polymer ?
#
loop_
_entity_poly.entity_id
_entity_poly.type
_entity_poly.pdbx_seq_one_letter_code
_entity_poly.pdbx_strand_id
1 'polypeptide(L)'
;KTGKRMPVSVVLGGDPVYTYAATAPLPENIDEYLLAGFIRGRRVKLVKCITNNIYVPDDADFVIEGYVDPMEEPVTEGPFGDHTGFYSLECPYPVFHVTCITHSRNPVYPATIVGVPPMEDYMFTELTSKIFQAPIKITLLPELEDMHLPAPGVAHNLAIVKIRKRWPGQGKKVINTVFGAGQMMFTKFLVVVSEETDIHDYKSLARAVFDSCDPIHDMVFTTGPLDVLDHASDTEALGGKLGIDATKKTAQEIMEDKRDVEYFPAQPADAGYMLNTGLITGYRDLMEEYGIPVIIVSAKKTGGITDVTAIKEFLKKTVSYPGFGLFVAVDDGFDLSDISVCTWYILGNTDPVRDMENISGKLYFIDATTKAYRPGGFPRPWPAIVCSDEGTIRRIDEKWGELEQVPFFKSPSLRFKNAFRSGSPAVKA
;
A
#
# COMPACT_ATOMS: atom_id res chain seq x y z
N LYS A 1 21.16 -24.02 4.38
CA LYS A 1 22.05 -24.47 5.49
C LYS A 1 22.83 -25.75 5.17
N THR A 2 22.23 -26.78 4.55
CA THR A 2 22.92 -28.06 4.26
C THR A 2 23.63 -28.12 2.91
N GLY A 3 23.47 -27.12 2.04
CA GLY A 3 24.03 -27.11 0.67
C GLY A 3 23.43 -28.15 -0.28
N LYS A 4 22.37 -28.84 0.14
CA LYS A 4 21.68 -29.85 -0.67
C LYS A 4 20.55 -29.20 -1.47
N ARG A 5 20.23 -29.79 -2.62
CA ARG A 5 19.03 -29.46 -3.40
C ARG A 5 17.80 -29.49 -2.51
N MET A 6 17.06 -28.38 -2.52
CA MET A 6 15.83 -28.21 -1.76
C MET A 6 14.67 -28.69 -2.62
N PRO A 7 13.95 -29.76 -2.25
CA PRO A 7 12.77 -30.19 -2.99
C PRO A 7 11.68 -29.11 -2.89
N VAL A 8 11.01 -28.84 -4.01
CA VAL A 8 9.93 -27.86 -4.11
C VAL A 8 8.80 -28.47 -4.94
N SER A 9 7.55 -28.26 -4.51
CA SER A 9 6.36 -28.61 -5.27
C SER A 9 5.42 -27.40 -5.30
N VAL A 10 4.97 -27.01 -6.49
CA VAL A 10 4.03 -25.91 -6.72
C VAL A 10 2.69 -26.50 -7.12
N VAL A 11 1.64 -26.11 -6.42
CA VAL A 11 0.27 -26.54 -6.68
C VAL A 11 -0.50 -25.39 -7.32
N LEU A 12 -1.20 -25.68 -8.42
CA LEU A 12 -2.10 -24.74 -9.07
C LEU A 12 -3.50 -25.35 -9.14
N GLY A 13 -4.50 -24.54 -8.81
CA GLY A 13 -5.91 -24.93 -8.82
C GLY A 13 -6.33 -25.78 -7.63
N GLY A 14 -7.41 -26.55 -7.81
CA GLY A 14 -8.09 -27.28 -6.75
C GLY A 14 -9.07 -26.42 -5.95
N ASP A 15 -9.25 -26.75 -4.66
CA ASP A 15 -10.18 -26.01 -3.80
C ASP A 15 -9.65 -24.57 -3.57
N PRO A 16 -10.43 -23.51 -3.87
CA PRO A 16 -9.96 -22.11 -3.80
C PRO A 16 -9.50 -21.68 -2.40
N VAL A 17 -9.89 -22.41 -1.35
CA VAL A 17 -9.41 -22.19 0.01
C VAL A 17 -7.90 -22.37 0.15
N TYR A 18 -7.26 -23.17 -0.71
CA TYR A 18 -5.80 -23.36 -0.66
C TYR A 18 -5.06 -22.08 -1.03
N THR A 19 -5.48 -21.41 -2.08
CA THR A 19 -4.93 -20.13 -2.52
C THR A 19 -5.04 -19.09 -1.41
N TYR A 20 -6.18 -19.02 -0.72
CA TYR A 20 -6.32 -18.12 0.43
C TYR A 20 -5.46 -18.55 1.63
N ALA A 21 -5.51 -19.82 2.01
CA ALA A 21 -4.80 -20.29 3.20
C ALA A 21 -3.28 -20.09 3.08
N ALA A 22 -2.73 -20.19 1.87
CA ALA A 22 -1.33 -19.91 1.56
C ALA A 22 -0.92 -18.44 1.74
N THR A 23 -1.87 -17.50 1.70
CA THR A 23 -1.60 -16.06 1.92
C THR A 23 -1.89 -15.61 3.35
N ALA A 24 -2.50 -16.47 4.18
CA ALA A 24 -2.90 -16.12 5.52
C ALA A 24 -1.68 -15.93 6.45
N PRO A 25 -1.66 -14.90 7.32
CA PRO A 25 -0.55 -14.60 8.21
C PRO A 25 -0.52 -15.55 9.43
N LEU A 26 -0.24 -16.83 9.18
CA LEU A 26 -0.13 -17.84 10.23
C LEU A 26 1.25 -17.77 10.92
N PRO A 27 1.33 -18.18 12.21
CA PRO A 27 2.62 -18.40 12.87
C PRO A 27 3.44 -19.45 12.11
N GLU A 28 4.78 -19.29 12.07
CA GLU A 28 5.71 -20.13 11.29
C GLU A 28 5.58 -21.66 11.51
N ASN A 29 5.02 -22.09 12.63
CA ASN A 29 4.88 -23.51 12.97
C ASN A 29 3.46 -24.05 12.77
N ILE A 30 2.56 -23.29 12.14
CA ILE A 30 1.19 -23.72 11.82
C ILE A 30 1.10 -23.95 10.32
N ASP A 31 0.80 -25.20 9.95
CA ASP A 31 0.57 -25.62 8.57
C ASP A 31 -0.70 -24.96 8.00
N GLU A 32 -0.57 -24.34 6.83
CA GLU A 32 -1.65 -23.67 6.10
C GLU A 32 -2.81 -24.63 5.78
N TYR A 33 -2.56 -25.93 5.61
CA TYR A 33 -3.61 -26.92 5.42
C TYR A 33 -4.49 -27.12 6.65
N LEU A 34 -4.00 -26.79 7.86
CA LEU A 34 -4.83 -26.78 9.07
C LEU A 34 -5.85 -25.65 8.99
N LEU A 35 -5.44 -24.45 8.55
CA LEU A 35 -6.36 -23.34 8.33
C LEU A 35 -7.35 -23.67 7.21
N ALA A 36 -6.88 -24.21 6.09
CA ALA A 36 -7.74 -24.66 5.01
C ALA A 36 -8.78 -25.68 5.52
N GLY A 37 -8.36 -26.67 6.31
CA GLY A 37 -9.26 -27.66 6.89
C GLY A 37 -10.26 -27.08 7.88
N PHE A 38 -9.84 -26.09 8.68
CA PHE A 38 -10.71 -25.36 9.60
C PHE A 38 -11.79 -24.58 8.85
N ILE A 39 -11.41 -23.79 7.84
CA ILE A 39 -12.34 -23.00 7.03
C ILE A 39 -13.33 -23.90 6.29
N ARG A 40 -12.86 -25.03 5.73
CA ARG A 40 -13.71 -26.00 5.03
C ARG A 40 -14.64 -26.80 5.96
N GLY A 41 -14.36 -26.84 7.26
CA GLY A 41 -15.01 -27.77 8.19
C GLY A 41 -14.70 -29.25 7.93
N ARG A 42 -13.69 -29.56 7.10
CA ARG A 42 -13.27 -30.92 6.74
C ARG A 42 -11.77 -30.96 6.44
N ARG A 43 -11.13 -32.10 6.71
CA ARG A 43 -9.68 -32.30 6.50
C ARG A 43 -9.32 -32.18 5.02
N VAL A 44 -8.19 -31.56 4.73
CA VAL A 44 -7.53 -31.60 3.42
C VAL A 44 -6.98 -33.00 3.21
N LYS A 45 -7.30 -33.62 2.08
CA LYS A 45 -6.71 -34.90 1.67
C LYS A 45 -5.44 -34.61 0.92
N LEU A 46 -4.35 -35.25 1.33
CA LEU A 46 -3.05 -35.06 0.72
C LEU A 46 -2.59 -36.34 0.05
N VAL A 47 -1.89 -36.19 -1.08
CA VAL A 47 -1.21 -37.25 -1.81
C VAL A 47 0.28 -36.91 -1.88
N LYS A 48 1.13 -37.93 -1.86
CA LYS A 48 2.58 -37.76 -1.98
C LYS A 48 2.94 -37.42 -3.43
N CYS A 49 3.83 -36.45 -3.61
CA CYS A 49 4.50 -36.17 -4.87
C CYS A 49 5.24 -37.42 -5.42
N ILE A 50 5.45 -37.46 -6.74
CA ILE A 50 6.08 -38.59 -7.45
C ILE A 50 7.59 -38.58 -7.26
N THR A 51 8.22 -37.42 -7.38
CA THR A 51 9.69 -37.26 -7.46
C THR A 51 10.32 -36.82 -6.14
N ASN A 52 9.53 -36.40 -5.16
CA ASN A 52 10.01 -35.96 -3.86
C ASN A 52 9.09 -36.42 -2.70
N ASN A 53 9.40 -36.00 -1.47
CA ASN A 53 8.67 -36.42 -0.26
C ASN A 53 7.64 -35.40 0.25
N ILE A 54 7.30 -34.40 -0.56
CA ILE A 54 6.28 -33.40 -0.24
C ILE A 54 4.89 -34.00 -0.47
N TYR A 55 3.93 -33.55 0.33
CA TYR A 55 2.52 -33.90 0.19
C TYR A 55 1.74 -32.69 -0.30
N VAL A 56 0.88 -32.90 -1.29
CA VAL A 56 0.07 -31.87 -1.96
C VAL A 56 -1.41 -32.28 -1.94
N PRO A 57 -2.37 -31.35 -2.14
CA PRO A 57 -3.79 -31.71 -2.18
C PRO A 57 -4.11 -32.70 -3.31
N ASP A 58 -4.96 -33.69 -3.02
CA ASP A 58 -5.36 -34.71 -4.00
C ASP A 58 -6.29 -34.17 -5.10
N ASP A 59 -6.88 -32.99 -4.87
CA ASP A 59 -7.80 -32.29 -5.74
C ASP A 59 -7.15 -31.14 -6.53
N ALA A 60 -5.81 -31.06 -6.56
CA ALA A 60 -5.09 -30.07 -7.38
C ALA A 60 -5.30 -30.24 -8.89
N ASP A 61 -5.34 -29.13 -9.64
CA ASP A 61 -5.43 -29.15 -11.10
C ASP A 61 -4.06 -29.45 -11.74
N PHE A 62 -3.01 -28.79 -11.26
CA PHE A 62 -1.63 -29.05 -11.66
C PHE A 62 -0.72 -29.15 -10.43
N VAL A 63 0.27 -30.04 -10.50
CA VAL A 63 1.39 -30.11 -9.56
C VAL A 63 2.69 -30.09 -10.34
N ILE A 64 3.52 -29.10 -10.07
CA ILE A 64 4.84 -28.92 -10.67
C ILE A 64 5.87 -29.28 -9.59
N GLU A 65 6.58 -30.38 -9.79
CA GLU A 65 7.60 -30.87 -8.86
C GLU A 65 8.99 -30.58 -9.37
N GLY A 66 9.92 -30.34 -8.45
CA GLY A 66 11.29 -30.06 -8.78
C GLY A 66 12.16 -29.80 -7.58
N TYR A 67 13.20 -28.99 -7.79
CA TYR A 67 14.09 -28.55 -6.73
C TYR A 67 14.68 -27.17 -7.03
N VAL A 68 15.17 -26.51 -5.98
CA VAL A 68 16.06 -25.36 -6.06
C VAL A 68 17.44 -25.80 -5.59
N ASP A 69 18.49 -25.51 -6.36
CA ASP A 69 19.87 -25.80 -5.97
C ASP A 69 20.49 -24.56 -5.29
N PRO A 70 20.73 -24.58 -3.96
CA PRO A 70 21.25 -23.41 -3.25
C PRO A 70 22.71 -23.08 -3.61
N MET A 71 23.38 -23.95 -4.38
CA MET A 71 24.76 -23.74 -4.86
C MET A 71 24.81 -23.21 -6.29
N GLU A 72 23.67 -23.13 -6.98
CA GLU A 72 23.59 -22.56 -8.32
C GLU A 72 23.55 -21.03 -8.25
N GLU A 73 24.18 -20.39 -9.23
CA GLU A 73 24.12 -18.94 -9.36
C GLU A 73 22.67 -18.51 -9.67
N PRO A 74 22.13 -17.53 -8.95
CA PRO A 74 20.82 -16.96 -9.25
C PRO A 74 20.72 -16.43 -10.69
N VAL A 75 19.49 -16.36 -11.20
CA VAL A 75 19.17 -15.72 -12.48
C VAL A 75 18.47 -14.39 -12.24
N THR A 76 18.62 -13.45 -13.17
CA THR A 76 17.89 -12.19 -13.12
C THR A 76 16.39 -12.43 -13.36
N GLU A 77 15.57 -12.02 -12.41
CA GLU A 77 14.10 -11.92 -12.53
C GLU A 77 13.72 -10.44 -12.69
N GLY A 78 12.59 -10.18 -13.35
CA GLY A 78 12.05 -8.85 -13.55
C GLY A 78 12.59 -8.14 -14.81
N PRO A 79 12.21 -6.87 -15.00
CA PRO A 79 11.27 -6.12 -14.17
C PRO A 79 9.85 -6.71 -14.26
N PHE A 80 9.08 -6.64 -13.17
CA PHE A 80 7.72 -7.18 -13.11
C PHE A 80 6.77 -6.15 -12.50
N GLY A 81 5.55 -6.04 -13.02
CA GLY A 81 4.56 -5.15 -12.44
C GLY A 81 4.02 -5.76 -11.15
N ASP A 82 4.13 -5.07 -10.02
CA ASP A 82 3.83 -5.63 -8.70
C ASP A 82 2.50 -5.12 -8.13
N HIS A 83 2.04 -5.76 -7.05
CA HIS A 83 0.83 -5.42 -6.31
C HIS A 83 0.86 -4.01 -5.70
N THR A 84 2.05 -3.45 -5.49
CA THR A 84 2.25 -2.05 -5.10
C THR A 84 1.72 -1.06 -6.14
N GLY A 85 1.47 -1.51 -7.37
CA GLY A 85 1.12 -0.67 -8.51
C GLY A 85 2.33 -0.04 -9.20
N PHE A 86 3.54 -0.41 -8.78
CA PHE A 86 4.80 0.00 -9.38
C PHE A 86 5.57 -1.23 -9.91
N TYR A 87 6.46 -1.00 -10.87
CA TYR A 87 7.36 -2.05 -11.36
C TYR A 87 8.42 -2.37 -10.32
N SER A 88 8.52 -3.63 -9.94
CA SER A 88 9.67 -4.18 -9.23
C SER A 88 10.88 -4.19 -10.16
N LEU A 89 12.04 -3.81 -9.61
CA LEU A 89 13.29 -3.76 -10.35
C LEU A 89 13.89 -5.15 -10.49
N GLU A 90 14.77 -5.31 -11.48
CA GLU A 90 15.51 -6.55 -11.69
C GLU A 90 16.34 -6.96 -10.47
N CYS A 91 16.28 -8.23 -10.09
CA CYS A 91 17.02 -8.77 -8.94
C CYS A 91 17.40 -10.25 -9.19
N PRO A 92 18.54 -10.73 -8.66
CA PRO A 92 18.89 -12.14 -8.69
C PRO A 92 17.96 -13.02 -7.82
N TYR A 93 17.35 -14.05 -8.42
CA TYR A 93 16.53 -15.06 -7.73
C TYR A 93 16.96 -16.51 -8.05
N PRO A 94 16.65 -17.48 -7.16
CA PRO A 94 16.98 -18.89 -7.39
C PRO A 94 16.21 -19.50 -8.58
N VAL A 95 16.85 -20.46 -9.27
CA VAL A 95 16.22 -21.21 -10.37
C VAL A 95 15.42 -22.39 -9.82
N PHE A 96 14.16 -22.53 -10.27
CA PHE A 96 13.34 -23.71 -10.01
C PHE A 96 13.50 -24.74 -11.14
N HIS A 97 14.16 -25.87 -10.86
CA HIS A 97 14.37 -26.96 -11.81
C HIS A 97 13.19 -27.93 -11.77
N VAL A 98 12.32 -27.86 -12.77
CA VAL A 98 11.15 -28.75 -12.89
C VAL A 98 11.58 -30.15 -13.34
N THR A 99 11.19 -31.16 -12.57
CA THR A 99 11.47 -32.58 -12.84
C THR A 99 10.21 -33.36 -13.25
N CYS A 100 9.03 -32.90 -12.84
CA CYS A 100 7.76 -33.54 -13.17
C CYS A 100 6.62 -32.52 -13.16
N ILE A 101 5.70 -32.65 -14.11
CA ILE A 101 4.41 -31.95 -14.09
C ILE A 101 3.33 -33.03 -14.13
N THR A 102 2.43 -33.02 -13.16
CA THR A 102 1.23 -33.86 -13.14
C THR A 102 -0.01 -32.99 -13.14
N HIS A 103 -1.13 -33.50 -13.65
CA HIS A 103 -2.36 -32.72 -13.75
C HIS A 103 -3.62 -33.59 -13.72
N SER A 104 -4.74 -32.98 -13.33
CA SER A 104 -6.07 -33.59 -13.41
C SER A 104 -6.49 -33.80 -14.88
N ARG A 105 -7.52 -34.63 -15.15
CA ARG A 105 -7.93 -34.91 -16.55
C ARG A 105 -8.42 -33.66 -17.29
N ASN A 106 -9.10 -32.75 -16.59
CA ASN A 106 -9.67 -31.52 -17.14
C ASN A 106 -9.18 -30.33 -16.30
N PRO A 107 -7.89 -29.99 -16.34
CA PRO A 107 -7.31 -29.09 -15.37
C PRO A 107 -7.61 -27.64 -15.71
N VAL A 108 -7.88 -26.83 -14.69
CA VAL A 108 -8.02 -25.37 -14.81
C VAL A 108 -6.72 -24.70 -14.37
N TYR A 109 -6.17 -23.82 -15.21
CA TYR A 109 -4.97 -23.06 -14.87
C TYR A 109 -5.38 -21.71 -14.26
N PRO A 110 -5.28 -21.53 -12.93
CA PRO A 110 -5.54 -20.22 -12.34
C PRO A 110 -4.42 -19.25 -12.72
N ALA A 111 -4.83 -18.05 -13.12
CA ALA A 111 -3.91 -16.95 -13.41
C ALA A 111 -4.49 -15.66 -12.83
N THR A 112 -3.61 -14.80 -12.36
CA THR A 112 -3.96 -13.48 -11.86
C THR A 112 -2.99 -12.44 -12.42
N ILE A 113 -3.39 -11.18 -12.31
CA ILE A 113 -2.55 -10.03 -12.64
C ILE A 113 -2.56 -9.09 -11.44
N VAL A 114 -1.44 -8.41 -11.23
CA VAL A 114 -1.27 -7.39 -10.20
C VAL A 114 -0.91 -6.06 -10.83
N GLY A 115 -1.10 -4.97 -10.08
CA GLY A 115 -0.88 -3.62 -10.57
C GLY A 115 -1.54 -2.60 -9.65
N VAL A 116 -1.90 -1.44 -10.20
CA VAL A 116 -2.50 -0.36 -9.40
C VAL A 116 -3.81 -0.84 -8.77
N PRO A 117 -3.98 -0.75 -7.43
CA PRO A 117 -5.12 -1.31 -6.73
C PRO A 117 -6.46 -0.64 -7.13
N PRO A 118 -7.59 -1.34 -6.93
CA PRO A 118 -7.70 -2.71 -6.42
C PRO A 118 -7.42 -3.78 -7.49
N MET A 119 -6.78 -4.87 -7.08
CA MET A 119 -6.63 -6.12 -7.86
C MET A 119 -7.15 -7.30 -7.00
N GLU A 120 -7.03 -8.54 -7.47
CA GLU A 120 -7.57 -9.72 -6.78
C GLU A 120 -6.99 -9.90 -5.36
N ASP A 121 -5.73 -9.55 -5.17
CA ASP A 121 -5.00 -9.53 -3.89
C ASP A 121 -5.68 -8.67 -2.80
N TYR A 122 -6.36 -7.58 -3.19
CA TYR A 122 -7.16 -6.78 -2.28
C TYR A 122 -8.30 -7.59 -1.65
N MET A 123 -8.92 -8.48 -2.41
CA MET A 123 -10.00 -9.33 -1.87
C MET A 123 -9.49 -10.31 -0.82
N PHE A 124 -8.28 -10.84 -1.00
CA PHE A 124 -7.63 -11.68 0.01
C PHE A 124 -7.25 -10.88 1.26
N THR A 125 -6.80 -9.63 1.09
CA THR A 125 -6.51 -8.71 2.20
C THR A 125 -7.77 -8.44 3.03
N GLU A 126 -8.91 -8.15 2.38
CA GLU A 126 -10.21 -7.96 3.04
C GLU A 126 -10.70 -9.21 3.76
N LEU A 127 -10.45 -10.40 3.21
CA LEU A 127 -10.80 -11.65 3.87
C LEU A 127 -9.92 -11.89 5.10
N THR A 128 -8.61 -11.63 4.99
CA THR A 128 -7.64 -11.75 6.08
C THR A 128 -7.96 -10.80 7.23
N SER A 129 -8.29 -9.54 6.97
CA SER A 129 -8.66 -8.59 8.04
C SER A 129 -9.83 -9.12 8.87
N LYS A 130 -10.86 -9.67 8.22
CA LYS A 130 -12.06 -10.23 8.88
C LYS A 130 -11.79 -11.51 9.66
N ILE A 131 -11.06 -12.47 9.07
CA ILE A 131 -10.77 -13.76 9.72
C ILE A 131 -9.84 -13.57 10.93
N PHE A 132 -8.84 -12.68 10.82
CA PHE A 132 -7.83 -12.50 11.85
C PHE A 132 -8.19 -11.43 12.89
N GLN A 133 -9.25 -10.64 12.70
CA GLN A 133 -9.71 -9.64 13.67
C GLN A 133 -9.94 -10.24 15.06
N ALA A 134 -10.66 -11.37 15.17
CA ALA A 134 -10.95 -11.98 16.46
C ALA A 134 -9.67 -12.52 17.16
N PRO A 135 -8.79 -13.28 16.49
CA PRO A 135 -7.46 -13.62 17.03
C PRO A 135 -6.65 -12.40 17.48
N ILE A 136 -6.55 -11.35 16.66
CA ILE A 136 -5.83 -10.10 17.00
C ILE A 136 -6.43 -9.46 18.25
N LYS A 137 -7.76 -9.38 18.33
CA LYS A 137 -8.47 -8.83 19.50
C LYS A 137 -8.14 -9.60 20.77
N ILE A 138 -8.16 -10.93 20.72
CA ILE A 138 -7.94 -11.78 21.89
C ILE A 138 -6.47 -11.74 22.36
N THR A 139 -5.53 -11.67 21.41
CA THR A 139 -4.10 -11.89 21.69
C THR A 139 -3.27 -10.61 21.82
N LEU A 140 -3.62 -9.55 21.08
CA LEU A 140 -2.80 -8.34 20.96
C LEU A 140 -3.55 -7.07 21.39
N LEU A 141 -4.79 -6.91 20.92
CA LEU A 141 -5.56 -5.67 21.05
C LEU A 141 -6.97 -5.92 21.60
N PRO A 142 -7.15 -6.19 22.90
CA PRO A 142 -8.48 -6.40 23.50
C PRO A 142 -9.50 -5.27 23.24
N GLU A 143 -9.01 -4.05 22.98
CA GLU A 143 -9.80 -2.88 22.64
C GLU A 143 -10.20 -2.77 21.16
N LEU A 144 -9.69 -3.64 20.29
CA LEU A 144 -9.99 -3.65 18.86
C LEU A 144 -11.48 -3.89 18.64
N GLU A 145 -12.16 -2.97 17.96
CA GLU A 145 -13.52 -3.17 17.48
C GLU A 145 -13.52 -3.56 16.02
N ASP A 146 -12.67 -2.95 15.20
CA ASP A 146 -12.59 -3.23 13.76
C ASP A 146 -11.22 -2.82 13.18
N MET A 147 -10.83 -3.41 12.06
CA MET A 147 -9.60 -3.08 11.32
C MET A 147 -9.86 -3.11 9.82
N HIS A 148 -9.54 -2.01 9.16
CA HIS A 148 -9.73 -1.84 7.72
C HIS A 148 -8.40 -1.53 7.03
N LEU A 149 -8.17 -2.19 5.89
CA LEU A 149 -6.98 -2.04 5.06
C LEU A 149 -7.42 -1.57 3.66
N PRO A 150 -7.59 -0.25 3.43
CA PRO A 150 -8.13 0.25 2.17
C PRO A 150 -7.34 -0.21 0.95
N ALA A 151 -8.01 -0.47 -0.17
CA ALA A 151 -7.34 -0.85 -1.42
C ALA A 151 -6.19 0.11 -1.83
N PRO A 152 -6.34 1.45 -1.76
CA PRO A 152 -5.22 2.36 -2.04
C PRO A 152 -4.02 2.20 -1.11
N GLY A 153 -4.24 1.62 0.07
CA GLY A 153 -3.21 1.30 1.05
C GLY A 153 -2.45 0.01 0.78
N VAL A 154 -2.73 -0.72 -0.30
CA VAL A 154 -1.97 -1.92 -0.74
C VAL A 154 -1.61 -2.84 0.44
N ALA A 155 -2.61 -3.21 1.24
CA ALA A 155 -2.49 -3.99 2.49
C ALA A 155 -1.67 -3.34 3.62
N HIS A 156 -0.43 -2.92 3.38
CA HIS A 156 0.53 -2.47 4.40
C HIS A 156 0.85 -0.97 4.34
N ASN A 157 0.56 -0.24 3.27
CA ASN A 157 0.82 1.21 3.27
C ASN A 157 -0.16 1.98 4.18
N LEU A 158 -1.42 1.57 4.30
CA LEU A 158 -2.38 2.20 5.22
C LEU A 158 -3.24 1.17 5.95
N ALA A 159 -3.23 1.25 7.29
CA ALA A 159 -4.18 0.56 8.14
C ALA A 159 -5.01 1.54 8.97
N ILE A 160 -6.30 1.27 9.12
CA ILE A 160 -7.22 2.02 9.97
C ILE A 160 -7.72 1.08 11.06
N VAL A 161 -7.48 1.43 12.31
CA VAL A 161 -7.80 0.61 13.47
C VAL A 161 -8.82 1.33 14.35
N LYS A 162 -9.98 0.72 14.52
CA LYS A 162 -11.08 1.22 15.32
C LYS A 162 -11.04 0.59 16.70
N ILE A 163 -11.02 1.41 17.76
CA ILE A 163 -10.88 0.92 19.13
C ILE A 163 -11.94 1.47 20.09
N ARG A 164 -12.30 0.64 21.07
CA ARG A 164 -13.01 1.09 22.26
C ARG A 164 -12.03 1.63 23.29
N LYS A 165 -11.79 2.94 23.22
CA LYS A 165 -10.89 3.65 24.14
C LYS A 165 -11.50 3.74 25.55
N ARG A 166 -10.67 3.47 26.57
CA ARG A 166 -11.06 3.50 28.00
C ARG A 166 -10.20 4.42 28.85
N TRP A 167 -8.97 4.73 28.42
CA TRP A 167 -8.03 5.53 29.20
C TRP A 167 -7.10 6.38 28.30
N PRO A 168 -6.50 7.46 28.84
CA PRO A 168 -5.63 8.38 28.09
C PRO A 168 -4.39 7.70 27.49
N GLY A 169 -4.06 7.95 26.23
CA GLY A 169 -2.88 7.41 25.54
C GLY A 169 -3.07 6.00 24.96
N GLN A 170 -4.27 5.42 25.07
CA GLN A 170 -4.53 4.09 24.54
C GLN A 170 -4.38 3.99 23.01
N GLY A 171 -4.69 5.05 22.25
CA GLY A 171 -4.46 5.07 20.80
C GLY A 171 -2.98 4.91 20.45
N LYS A 172 -2.10 5.64 21.16
CA LYS A 172 -0.63 5.47 21.05
C LYS A 172 -0.15 4.07 21.45
N LYS A 173 -0.76 3.43 22.47
CA LYS A 173 -0.47 2.02 22.81
C LYS A 173 -0.79 1.09 21.64
N VAL A 174 -1.91 1.31 20.97
CA VAL A 174 -2.29 0.52 19.77
C VAL A 174 -1.30 0.76 18.63
N ILE A 175 -0.90 2.00 18.38
CA ILE A 175 0.09 2.34 17.34
C ILE A 175 1.38 1.53 17.51
N ASN A 176 1.97 1.57 18.71
CA ASN A 176 3.21 0.85 19.01
C ASN A 176 3.04 -0.68 18.92
N THR A 177 1.86 -1.19 19.28
CA THR A 177 1.58 -2.63 19.20
C THR A 177 1.54 -3.10 17.75
N VAL A 178 0.81 -2.40 16.88
CA VAL A 178 0.67 -2.76 15.46
C VAL A 178 2.02 -2.68 14.75
N PHE A 179 2.79 -1.62 14.97
CA PHE A 179 4.13 -1.49 14.39
C PHE A 179 5.15 -2.54 14.87
N GLY A 180 4.88 -3.24 15.97
CA GLY A 180 5.75 -4.30 16.49
C GLY A 180 5.26 -5.73 16.23
N ALA A 181 4.09 -5.93 15.59
CA ALA A 181 3.40 -7.22 15.62
C ALA A 181 3.36 -7.91 14.25
N GLY A 182 4.10 -9.01 14.11
CA GLY A 182 4.03 -9.93 12.96
C GLY A 182 4.12 -9.20 11.62
N GLN A 183 3.26 -9.54 10.66
CA GLN A 183 3.20 -8.90 9.34
C GLN A 183 2.71 -7.43 9.40
N MET A 184 2.00 -7.02 10.46
CA MET A 184 1.58 -5.62 10.63
C MET A 184 2.76 -4.69 10.92
N MET A 185 3.95 -5.22 11.23
CA MET A 185 5.16 -4.41 11.35
C MET A 185 5.48 -3.65 10.08
N PHE A 186 5.02 -4.11 8.91
CA PHE A 186 5.21 -3.42 7.63
C PHE A 186 4.29 -2.20 7.47
N THR A 187 3.29 -2.02 8.33
CA THR A 187 2.36 -0.89 8.24
C THR A 187 3.12 0.45 8.23
N LYS A 188 2.93 1.26 7.18
CA LYS A 188 3.61 2.56 7.03
C LYS A 188 2.82 3.71 7.63
N PHE A 189 1.54 3.81 7.26
CA PHE A 189 0.60 4.75 7.84
C PHE A 189 -0.45 3.99 8.65
N LEU A 190 -0.65 4.42 9.90
CA LEU A 190 -1.62 3.81 10.80
C LEU A 190 -2.50 4.88 11.41
N VAL A 191 -3.81 4.77 11.22
CA VAL A 191 -4.79 5.70 11.81
C VAL A 191 -5.61 4.95 12.85
N VAL A 192 -5.60 5.42 14.09
CA VAL A 192 -6.39 4.83 15.18
C VAL A 192 -7.57 5.73 15.51
N VAL A 193 -8.80 5.22 15.42
CA VAL A 193 -10.04 5.99 15.65
C VAL A 193 -10.92 5.37 16.73
N SER A 194 -11.87 6.15 17.24
CA SER A 194 -12.82 5.71 18.27
C SER A 194 -13.97 4.83 17.73
N GLU A 195 -14.64 4.13 18.63
CA GLU A 195 -15.69 3.13 18.32
C GLU A 195 -16.93 3.70 17.61
N GLU A 196 -17.10 5.02 17.60
CA GLU A 196 -18.20 5.71 16.95
C GLU A 196 -17.90 6.04 15.48
N THR A 197 -16.63 6.03 15.07
CA THR A 197 -16.23 6.37 13.70
C THR A 197 -16.52 5.20 12.76
N ASP A 198 -17.18 5.48 11.64
CA ASP A 198 -17.30 4.53 10.54
C ASP A 198 -16.01 4.56 9.71
N ILE A 199 -15.30 3.42 9.65
CA ILE A 199 -14.02 3.29 8.95
C ILE A 199 -14.17 2.89 7.47
N HIS A 200 -15.39 2.63 7.00
CA HIS A 200 -15.70 2.31 5.61
C HIS A 200 -16.28 3.50 4.84
N ASP A 201 -16.76 4.55 5.52
CA ASP A 201 -17.06 5.85 4.91
C ASP A 201 -15.83 6.77 5.00
N TYR A 202 -14.99 6.74 3.97
CA TYR A 202 -13.75 7.51 3.94
C TYR A 202 -13.92 9.03 4.08
N LYS A 203 -15.06 9.60 3.64
CA LYS A 203 -15.28 11.05 3.77
C LYS A 203 -15.57 11.43 5.21
N SER A 204 -16.40 10.64 5.90
CA SER A 204 -16.69 10.86 7.31
C SER A 204 -15.51 10.50 8.21
N LEU A 205 -14.78 9.44 7.87
CA LEU A 205 -13.53 9.07 8.53
C LEU A 205 -12.49 10.19 8.46
N ALA A 206 -12.22 10.73 7.26
CA ALA A 206 -11.23 11.78 7.10
C ALA A 206 -11.57 13.01 7.96
N ARG A 207 -12.83 13.47 7.94
CA ARG A 207 -13.29 14.56 8.81
C ARG A 207 -13.08 14.24 10.29
N ALA A 208 -13.49 13.05 10.73
CA ALA A 208 -13.33 12.64 12.13
C ALA A 208 -11.85 12.61 12.57
N VAL A 209 -10.94 12.23 11.66
CA VAL A 209 -9.49 12.26 11.90
C VAL A 209 -9.01 13.69 12.11
N PHE A 210 -9.37 14.62 11.22
CA PHE A 210 -8.96 16.02 11.35
C PHE A 210 -9.57 16.71 12.57
N ASP A 211 -10.81 16.37 12.94
CA ASP A 211 -11.50 16.95 14.10
C ASP A 211 -10.95 16.44 15.44
N SER A 212 -10.43 15.21 15.47
CA SER A 212 -10.02 14.52 16.72
C SER A 212 -8.50 14.47 16.94
N CYS A 213 -7.71 15.00 16.01
CA CYS A 213 -6.25 14.93 16.01
C CYS A 213 -5.63 16.32 16.18
N ASP A 214 -4.82 16.49 17.22
CA ASP A 214 -3.81 17.54 17.26
C ASP A 214 -2.50 16.98 16.66
N PRO A 215 -2.09 17.42 15.46
CA PRO A 215 -0.97 16.80 14.76
C PRO A 215 0.37 16.96 15.49
N ILE A 216 0.48 17.90 16.44
CA ILE A 216 1.69 18.07 17.24
C ILE A 216 1.82 16.98 18.30
N HIS A 217 0.70 16.53 18.87
CA HIS A 217 0.68 15.61 20.00
C HIS A 217 0.25 14.19 19.62
N ASP A 218 -0.52 14.04 18.55
CA ASP A 218 -1.19 12.80 18.19
C ASP A 218 -0.58 12.07 17.00
N MET A 219 0.34 12.73 16.27
CA MET A 219 1.18 12.07 15.28
C MET A 219 2.42 11.48 15.93
N VAL A 220 2.64 10.19 15.71
CA VAL A 220 3.78 9.42 16.21
C VAL A 220 4.62 9.02 15.01
N PHE A 221 5.70 9.76 14.79
CA PHE A 221 6.72 9.42 13.81
C PHE A 221 7.71 8.43 14.42
N THR A 222 8.00 7.34 13.71
CA THR A 222 9.01 6.35 14.10
C THR A 222 9.67 5.77 12.87
N THR A 223 10.71 4.96 13.05
CA THR A 223 11.30 4.14 11.99
C THR A 223 11.10 2.66 12.31
N GLY A 224 11.15 1.81 11.29
CA GLY A 224 11.05 0.35 11.46
C GLY A 224 11.05 -0.41 10.14
N PRO A 225 10.89 -1.75 10.20
CA PRO A 225 10.88 -2.60 9.00
C PRO A 225 9.78 -2.18 8.01
N LEU A 226 10.12 -2.15 6.73
CA LEU A 226 9.18 -1.94 5.62
C LEU A 226 9.23 -3.15 4.68
N ASP A 227 8.25 -3.21 3.79
CA ASP A 227 8.26 -4.19 2.70
C ASP A 227 9.52 -3.98 1.84
N VAL A 228 10.11 -5.07 1.35
CA VAL A 228 11.30 -5.02 0.48
C VAL A 228 11.02 -4.26 -0.83
N LEU A 229 9.76 -4.22 -1.25
CA LEU A 229 9.26 -3.54 -2.42
C LEU A 229 8.93 -2.06 -2.18
N ASP A 230 8.99 -1.56 -0.94
CA ASP A 230 8.79 -0.13 -0.65
C ASP A 230 10.01 0.67 -1.12
N HIS A 231 10.12 0.92 -2.43
CA HIS A 231 9.74 2.19 -3.00
C HIS A 231 10.29 3.52 -2.48
N ALA A 232 9.55 4.08 -1.53
CA ALA A 232 9.74 5.43 -1.04
C ALA A 232 10.91 5.51 -0.07
N SER A 233 11.29 4.40 0.58
CA SER A 233 12.39 4.42 1.55
C SER A 233 13.78 4.68 0.91
N ASP A 234 14.65 5.35 1.68
CA ASP A 234 16.09 5.49 1.42
C ASP A 234 16.92 4.29 1.96
N THR A 235 16.29 3.24 2.46
CA THR A 235 16.99 2.01 2.85
C THR A 235 16.11 0.80 2.56
N GLU A 236 16.70 -0.24 1.99
CA GLU A 236 16.01 -1.49 1.72
C GLU A 236 15.37 -2.06 3.00
N ALA A 237 14.07 -2.35 2.93
CA ALA A 237 13.28 -2.93 4.02
C ALA A 237 13.28 -2.16 5.36
N LEU A 238 13.67 -0.88 5.38
CA LEU A 238 13.73 -0.04 6.58
C LEU A 238 13.37 1.39 6.23
N GLY A 239 12.43 2.02 6.93
CA GLY A 239 12.11 3.44 6.69
C GLY A 239 11.20 4.05 7.74
N GLY A 240 10.66 5.22 7.41
CA GLY A 240 9.76 5.98 8.26
C GLY A 240 8.36 5.38 8.36
N LYS A 241 7.70 5.62 9.48
CA LYS A 241 6.33 5.23 9.79
C LYS A 241 5.62 6.37 10.50
N LEU A 242 4.31 6.46 10.30
CA LEU A 242 3.45 7.43 10.97
C LEU A 242 2.22 6.75 11.55
N GLY A 243 2.10 6.82 12.88
CA GLY A 243 0.85 6.54 13.57
C GLY A 243 0.10 7.82 13.89
N ILE A 244 -1.21 7.85 13.69
CA ILE A 244 -2.08 8.98 14.01
C ILE A 244 -3.11 8.51 15.04
N ASP A 245 -3.01 9.04 16.27
CA ASP A 245 -4.05 8.85 17.28
C ASP A 245 -5.19 9.83 17.00
N ALA A 246 -6.16 9.40 16.20
CA ALA A 246 -7.39 10.13 15.90
C ALA A 246 -8.56 9.70 16.81
N THR A 247 -8.26 9.15 17.98
CA THR A 247 -9.30 8.79 18.95
C THR A 247 -9.82 10.03 19.66
N LYS A 248 -11.07 9.98 20.15
CA LYS A 248 -11.63 11.00 21.03
C LYS A 248 -10.71 11.24 22.23
N LYS A 249 -10.40 12.50 22.48
CA LYS A 249 -9.49 12.93 23.56
C LYS A 249 -10.21 12.99 24.90
N THR A 250 -9.55 12.46 25.91
CA THR A 250 -9.91 12.62 27.32
C THR A 250 -9.40 13.97 27.84
N ALA A 251 -9.89 14.42 29.00
CA ALA A 251 -9.46 15.69 29.59
C ALA A 251 -7.95 15.76 29.85
N GLN A 252 -7.30 14.62 30.09
CA GLN A 252 -5.86 14.52 30.31
C GLN A 252 -5.02 14.63 29.03
N GLU A 253 -5.64 14.44 27.86
CA GLU A 253 -4.97 14.51 26.55
C GLU A 253 -5.19 15.85 25.86
N ILE A 254 -6.22 16.59 26.26
CA ILE A 254 -6.48 17.93 25.74
C ILE A 254 -5.43 18.87 26.32
N MET A 255 -4.56 19.38 25.46
CA MET A 255 -3.62 20.44 25.81
C MET A 255 -4.28 21.79 25.52
N GLU A 256 -4.25 22.72 26.47
CA GLU A 256 -4.63 24.12 26.21
C GLU A 256 -3.60 24.74 25.26
N ASP A 257 -4.01 25.02 24.02
CA ASP A 257 -3.16 25.72 23.07
C ASP A 257 -3.13 27.22 23.45
N LYS A 258 -2.12 27.65 24.21
CA LYS A 258 -1.93 29.05 24.63
C LYS A 258 -1.42 29.97 23.51
N ARG A 259 -1.40 29.50 22.26
CA ARG A 259 -0.96 30.30 21.12
C ARG A 259 -2.15 31.12 20.62
N ASP A 260 -2.13 32.41 20.90
CA ASP A 260 -2.95 33.40 20.19
C ASP A 260 -2.48 33.42 18.72
N VAL A 261 -3.08 32.58 17.88
CA VAL A 261 -2.80 32.60 16.44
C VAL A 261 -3.94 33.36 15.78
N GLU A 262 -3.64 34.58 15.29
CA GLU A 262 -4.55 35.29 14.41
C GLU A 262 -4.83 34.47 13.14
N TYR A 263 -6.12 34.32 12.87
CA TYR A 263 -6.76 33.31 12.01
C TYR A 263 -6.69 33.65 10.52
N PHE A 264 -6.18 32.75 9.67
CA PHE A 264 -6.51 32.69 8.24
C PHE A 264 -6.40 31.25 7.70
N PRO A 265 -7.47 30.61 7.19
CA PRO A 265 -7.32 29.31 6.52
C PRO A 265 -6.34 29.43 5.35
N ALA A 266 -5.59 28.37 5.02
CA ALA A 266 -4.91 28.27 3.73
C ALA A 266 -5.97 28.53 2.67
N GLN A 267 -5.89 29.66 1.97
CA GLN A 267 -6.98 30.02 1.08
C GLN A 267 -6.80 29.23 -0.22
N PRO A 268 -7.88 28.81 -0.89
CA PRO A 268 -7.84 28.40 -2.30
C PRO A 268 -7.06 29.39 -3.18
N ALA A 269 -7.00 30.66 -2.75
CA ALA A 269 -6.19 31.72 -3.35
C ALA A 269 -4.68 31.40 -3.42
N ASP A 270 -4.11 30.63 -2.49
CA ASP A 270 -2.69 30.27 -2.49
C ASP A 270 -2.39 29.24 -3.59
N ALA A 271 -3.17 28.16 -3.67
CA ALA A 271 -3.03 27.18 -4.74
C ALA A 271 -3.39 27.78 -6.10
N GLY A 272 -4.42 28.64 -6.17
CA GLY A 272 -4.75 29.41 -7.36
C GLY A 272 -3.63 30.36 -7.80
N TYR A 273 -2.95 31.03 -6.87
CA TYR A 273 -1.79 31.86 -7.16
C TYR A 273 -0.60 31.02 -7.67
N MET A 274 -0.32 29.88 -7.02
CA MET A 274 0.71 28.95 -7.50
C MET A 274 0.41 28.45 -8.92
N LEU A 275 -0.86 28.20 -9.24
CA LEU A 275 -1.29 27.79 -10.57
C LEU A 275 -1.07 28.93 -11.58
N ASN A 276 -1.50 30.15 -11.25
CA ASN A 276 -1.37 31.32 -12.12
C ASN A 276 0.09 31.74 -12.36
N THR A 277 0.97 31.50 -11.39
CA THR A 277 2.43 31.73 -11.53
C THR A 277 3.16 30.58 -12.22
N GLY A 278 2.46 29.46 -12.50
CA GLY A 278 3.03 28.28 -13.13
C GLY A 278 3.90 27.41 -12.22
N LEU A 279 3.83 27.63 -10.90
CA LEU A 279 4.54 26.82 -9.90
C LEU A 279 3.96 25.41 -9.78
N ILE A 280 2.64 25.29 -9.94
CA ILE A 280 1.92 24.03 -10.03
C ILE A 280 1.16 23.96 -11.36
N THR A 281 0.74 22.76 -11.74
CA THR A 281 0.00 22.49 -12.99
C THR A 281 -1.49 22.23 -12.77
N GLY A 282 -1.89 22.00 -11.51
CA GLY A 282 -3.27 21.78 -11.10
C GLY A 282 -3.35 21.59 -9.59
N TYR A 283 -4.55 21.72 -9.03
CA TYR A 283 -4.80 21.43 -7.64
C TYR A 283 -6.21 20.89 -7.43
N ARG A 284 -6.41 20.25 -6.29
CA ARG A 284 -7.69 19.79 -5.77
C ARG A 284 -7.79 20.18 -4.31
N ASP A 285 -8.79 21.00 -3.99
CA ASP A 285 -9.14 21.35 -2.62
C ASP A 285 -10.29 20.45 -2.15
N LEU A 286 -10.09 19.72 -1.05
CA LEU A 286 -11.11 18.84 -0.47
C LEU A 286 -11.96 19.54 0.60
N MET A 287 -11.60 20.76 1.00
CA MET A 287 -12.30 21.51 2.04
C MET A 287 -13.64 22.00 1.52
N GLU A 288 -13.67 22.61 0.33
CA GLU A 288 -14.90 23.17 -0.24
C GLU A 288 -15.97 22.10 -0.50
N GLU A 289 -15.57 20.93 -1.03
CA GLU A 289 -16.52 19.89 -1.42
C GLU A 289 -16.87 18.93 -0.28
N TYR A 290 -15.89 18.61 0.60
CA TYR A 290 -16.05 17.55 1.59
C TYR A 290 -15.79 18.01 3.03
N GLY A 291 -15.40 19.26 3.26
CA GLY A 291 -15.02 19.74 4.60
C GLY A 291 -13.77 19.08 5.15
N ILE A 292 -12.87 18.61 4.27
CA ILE A 292 -11.62 17.93 4.65
C ILE A 292 -10.46 18.89 4.36
N PRO A 293 -9.66 19.31 5.36
CA PRO A 293 -8.62 20.34 5.20
C PRO A 293 -7.35 19.78 4.52
N VAL A 294 -7.51 19.30 3.28
CA VAL A 294 -6.47 18.71 2.45
C VAL A 294 -6.50 19.39 1.08
N ILE A 295 -5.34 19.93 0.68
CA ILE A 295 -5.11 20.42 -0.67
C ILE A 295 -4.08 19.52 -1.33
N ILE A 296 -4.43 18.94 -2.47
CA ILE A 296 -3.51 18.15 -3.31
C ILE A 296 -3.10 19.02 -4.49
N VAL A 297 -1.81 19.16 -4.75
CA VAL A 297 -1.27 19.90 -5.89
C VAL A 297 -0.47 19.00 -6.81
N SER A 298 -0.58 19.27 -8.11
CA SER A 298 0.21 18.63 -9.16
C SER A 298 1.44 19.47 -9.46
N ALA A 299 2.59 19.02 -8.97
CA ALA A 299 3.86 19.73 -9.09
C ALA A 299 4.58 19.35 -10.40
N LYS A 300 5.17 20.36 -11.06
CA LYS A 300 5.76 20.20 -12.39
C LYS A 300 7.12 19.49 -12.31
N LYS A 301 7.31 18.47 -13.15
CA LYS A 301 8.63 17.85 -13.38
C LYS A 301 9.51 18.70 -14.28
N THR A 302 10.73 18.99 -13.84
CA THR A 302 11.78 19.59 -14.67
C THR A 302 12.98 18.65 -14.69
N GLY A 303 13.36 18.15 -15.88
CA GLY A 303 14.48 17.20 -16.01
C GLY A 303 14.26 15.85 -15.31
N GLY A 304 13.00 15.43 -15.12
CA GLY A 304 12.66 14.17 -14.45
C GLY A 304 12.56 14.24 -12.92
N ILE A 305 12.85 15.41 -12.33
CA ILE A 305 12.74 15.66 -10.89
C ILE A 305 11.62 16.68 -10.64
N THR A 306 10.85 16.45 -9.58
CA THR A 306 9.89 17.44 -9.07
C THR A 306 10.54 18.17 -7.91
N ASP A 307 10.87 19.44 -8.11
CA ASP A 307 11.40 20.29 -7.03
C ASP A 307 10.24 21.00 -6.32
N VAL A 308 9.93 20.52 -5.13
CA VAL A 308 8.88 21.09 -4.26
C VAL A 308 9.38 22.23 -3.37
N THR A 309 10.67 22.59 -3.44
CA THR A 309 11.28 23.59 -2.55
C THR A 309 10.58 24.93 -2.66
N ALA A 310 10.33 25.41 -3.88
CA ALA A 310 9.64 26.67 -4.12
C ALA A 310 8.19 26.66 -3.60
N ILE A 311 7.49 25.51 -3.66
CA ILE A 311 6.14 25.33 -3.09
C ILE A 311 6.22 25.45 -1.57
N LYS A 312 7.15 24.74 -0.93
CA LYS A 312 7.35 24.78 0.53
C LYS A 312 7.69 26.18 1.01
N GLU A 313 8.63 26.85 0.34
CA GLU A 313 9.05 28.22 0.70
C GLU A 313 7.90 29.23 0.55
N PHE A 314 7.06 29.07 -0.48
CA PHE A 314 5.86 29.88 -0.63
C PHE A 314 4.92 29.65 0.56
N LEU A 315 4.59 28.39 0.89
CA LEU A 315 3.67 28.08 1.99
C LEU A 315 4.17 28.61 3.34
N LYS A 316 5.47 28.51 3.63
CA LYS A 316 6.08 29.04 4.86
C LYS A 316 5.94 30.56 5.01
N LYS A 317 5.84 31.30 3.90
CA LYS A 317 5.73 32.76 3.90
C LYS A 317 4.29 33.26 3.91
N THR A 318 3.37 32.48 3.37
CA THR A 318 2.03 32.95 3.02
C THR A 318 0.91 32.33 3.87
N VAL A 319 1.14 31.16 4.47
CA VAL A 319 0.07 30.37 5.12
C VAL A 319 0.25 30.28 6.64
N SER A 320 -0.79 30.64 7.39
CA SER A 320 -0.89 30.46 8.84
C SER A 320 -2.14 29.66 9.19
N TYR A 321 -2.04 28.34 9.36
CA TYR A 321 -3.22 27.48 9.53
C TYR A 321 -3.41 27.07 11.02
N PRO A 322 -4.57 27.39 11.63
CA PRO A 322 -4.81 27.13 13.06
C PRO A 322 -5.32 25.70 13.32
N GLY A 323 -5.95 25.06 12.33
CA GLY A 323 -6.45 23.70 12.42
C GLY A 323 -5.42 22.67 11.99
N PHE A 324 -5.74 21.39 12.08
CA PHE A 324 -4.93 20.36 11.44
C PHE A 324 -5.22 20.34 9.94
N GLY A 325 -4.21 20.55 9.09
CA GLY A 325 -4.38 20.52 7.64
C GLY A 325 -3.20 19.86 6.94
N LEU A 326 -3.45 19.31 5.75
CA LEU A 326 -2.42 18.73 4.89
C LEU A 326 -2.34 19.45 3.56
N PHE A 327 -1.12 19.74 3.12
CA PHE A 327 -0.82 20.19 1.76
C PHE A 327 0.06 19.15 1.09
N VAL A 328 -0.43 18.50 0.04
CA VAL A 328 0.21 17.32 -0.55
C VAL A 328 0.65 17.61 -1.98
N ALA A 329 1.92 17.45 -2.29
CA ALA A 329 2.43 17.55 -3.64
C ALA A 329 2.56 16.16 -4.26
N VAL A 330 1.87 15.94 -5.38
CA VAL A 330 2.04 14.77 -6.25
C VAL A 330 2.68 15.21 -7.57
N ASP A 331 3.19 14.26 -8.33
CA ASP A 331 3.73 14.52 -9.66
C ASP A 331 2.65 14.98 -10.66
N ASP A 332 3.08 15.56 -11.79
CA ASP A 332 2.18 15.93 -12.87
C ASP A 332 1.65 14.75 -13.67
N GLY A 333 0.48 14.93 -14.28
CA GLY A 333 -0.14 13.95 -15.18
C GLY A 333 -1.18 13.01 -14.54
N PHE A 334 -1.51 13.22 -13.26
CA PHE A 334 -2.63 12.55 -12.59
C PHE A 334 -3.92 13.36 -12.68
N ASP A 335 -5.05 12.65 -12.74
CA ASP A 335 -6.36 13.23 -12.51
C ASP A 335 -6.58 13.40 -11.00
N LEU A 336 -6.49 14.64 -10.51
CA LEU A 336 -6.64 14.95 -9.09
C LEU A 336 -8.09 14.80 -8.57
N SER A 337 -9.07 14.56 -9.45
CA SER A 337 -10.44 14.23 -9.03
C SER A 337 -10.57 12.78 -8.56
N ASP A 338 -9.63 11.92 -8.94
CA ASP A 338 -9.59 10.52 -8.54
C ASP A 338 -8.87 10.35 -7.20
N ILE A 339 -9.60 10.60 -6.12
CA ILE A 339 -9.05 10.57 -4.76
C ILE A 339 -8.44 9.22 -4.39
N SER A 340 -8.98 8.12 -4.93
CA SER A 340 -8.45 6.77 -4.70
C SER A 340 -7.06 6.63 -5.29
N VAL A 341 -6.87 7.05 -6.55
CA VAL A 341 -5.57 7.04 -7.21
C VAL A 341 -4.60 7.99 -6.52
N CYS A 342 -5.02 9.20 -6.18
CA CYS A 342 -4.16 10.14 -5.46
C CYS A 342 -3.72 9.54 -4.12
N THR A 343 -4.63 8.93 -3.36
CA THR A 343 -4.33 8.32 -2.06
C THR A 343 -3.35 7.17 -2.21
N TRP A 344 -3.55 6.27 -3.18
CA TRP A 344 -2.61 5.20 -3.48
C TRP A 344 -1.21 5.74 -3.79
N TYR A 345 -1.15 6.74 -4.67
CA TYR A 345 0.11 7.33 -5.07
C TYR A 345 0.84 8.01 -3.91
N ILE A 346 0.10 8.77 -3.08
CA ILE A 346 0.63 9.42 -1.88
C ILE A 346 1.19 8.39 -0.91
N LEU A 347 0.40 7.36 -0.59
CA LEU A 347 0.80 6.31 0.35
C LEU A 347 2.01 5.51 -0.16
N GLY A 348 2.06 5.22 -1.47
CA GLY A 348 3.18 4.50 -2.08
C GLY A 348 4.47 5.32 -2.18
N ASN A 349 4.38 6.63 -2.38
CA ASN A 349 5.53 7.49 -2.68
C ASN A 349 6.08 8.29 -1.49
N THR A 350 5.46 8.18 -0.31
CA THR A 350 5.85 8.93 0.87
C THR A 350 6.53 8.03 1.88
N ASP A 351 7.74 8.41 2.29
CA ASP A 351 8.32 8.02 3.58
C ASP A 351 7.89 9.07 4.62
N PRO A 352 7.08 8.70 5.63
CA PRO A 352 6.53 9.69 6.57
C PRO A 352 7.57 10.52 7.32
N VAL A 353 8.76 9.98 7.60
CA VAL A 353 9.80 10.69 8.36
C VAL A 353 10.59 11.64 7.46
N ARG A 354 10.85 11.22 6.21
CA ARG A 354 11.62 12.04 5.25
C ARG A 354 10.76 13.12 4.59
N ASP A 355 9.53 12.78 4.23
CA ASP A 355 8.75 13.54 3.24
C ASP A 355 7.62 14.37 3.87
N MET A 356 7.33 14.18 5.16
CA MET A 356 6.36 15.01 5.88
C MET A 356 7.07 16.05 6.73
N GLU A 357 6.64 17.30 6.59
CA GLU A 357 7.25 18.44 7.29
C GLU A 357 6.17 19.36 7.85
N ASN A 358 6.32 19.78 9.11
CA ASN A 358 5.49 20.86 9.66
C ASN A 358 5.91 22.19 9.01
N ILE A 359 4.99 22.84 8.30
CA ILE A 359 5.27 24.08 7.57
C ILE A 359 4.97 25.30 8.44
N SER A 360 3.82 25.31 9.09
CA SER A 360 3.32 26.45 9.86
C SER A 360 2.20 26.00 10.79
N GLY A 361 2.40 26.18 12.11
CA GLY A 361 1.39 25.81 13.11
C GLY A 361 1.04 24.32 13.07
N LYS A 362 -0.18 24.01 12.65
CA LYS A 362 -0.73 22.65 12.53
C LYS A 362 -0.89 22.21 11.05
N LEU A 363 -0.32 22.94 10.10
CA LEU A 363 -0.22 22.56 8.69
C LEU A 363 1.02 21.70 8.43
N TYR A 364 0.80 20.53 7.85
CA TYR A 364 1.86 19.65 7.37
C TYR A 364 1.90 19.61 5.85
N PHE A 365 3.10 19.61 5.29
CA PHE A 365 3.34 19.35 3.89
C PHE A 365 3.77 17.91 3.69
N ILE A 366 3.25 17.26 2.65
CA ILE A 366 3.64 15.91 2.24
C ILE A 366 4.23 15.97 0.84
N ASP A 367 5.49 15.59 0.70
CA ASP A 367 6.13 15.39 -0.60
C ASP A 367 5.85 13.95 -1.09
N ALA A 368 4.83 13.76 -1.91
CA ALA A 368 4.50 12.47 -2.55
C ALA A 368 5.05 12.35 -3.99
N THR A 369 5.94 13.26 -4.39
CA THR A 369 6.51 13.27 -5.74
C THR A 369 7.57 12.17 -5.93
N THR A 370 7.91 11.84 -7.17
CA THR A 370 9.04 10.94 -7.47
C THR A 370 10.33 11.53 -6.88
N LYS A 371 11.01 10.77 -6.01
CA LYS A 371 12.32 11.14 -5.50
C LYS A 371 13.36 10.57 -6.45
N ALA A 372 13.90 11.42 -7.32
CA ALA A 372 15.00 11.00 -8.20
C ALA A 372 16.21 10.47 -7.38
N TYR A 373 17.14 9.80 -8.04
CA TYR A 373 18.40 9.34 -7.45
C TYR A 373 19.13 10.52 -6.77
N ARG A 374 19.04 10.62 -5.44
CA ARG A 374 19.67 11.70 -4.66
C ARG A 374 21.12 11.32 -4.34
N PRO A 375 22.10 12.21 -4.55
CA PRO A 375 23.45 12.01 -4.03
C PRO A 375 23.42 11.79 -2.50
N GLY A 376 23.87 10.63 -2.03
CA GLY A 376 23.88 10.26 -0.61
C GLY A 376 22.64 9.50 -0.10
N GLY A 377 21.61 9.29 -0.94
CA GLY A 377 20.47 8.42 -0.66
C GLY A 377 20.68 6.99 -1.19
N PHE A 378 19.66 6.13 -1.03
CA PHE A 378 19.70 4.77 -1.60
C PHE A 378 19.83 4.85 -3.12
N PRO A 379 20.84 4.18 -3.72
CA PRO A 379 21.14 4.34 -5.12
C PRO A 379 20.24 3.49 -6.02
N ARG A 380 18.91 3.61 -5.91
CA ARG A 380 17.95 2.89 -6.77
C ARG A 380 17.17 3.83 -7.71
N PRO A 381 16.87 3.40 -8.94
CA PRO A 381 15.89 4.06 -9.78
C PRO A 381 14.51 4.10 -9.10
N TRP A 382 13.79 5.22 -9.27
CA TRP A 382 12.38 5.27 -8.85
C TRP A 382 11.54 4.47 -9.85
N PRO A 383 10.70 3.53 -9.40
CA PRO A 383 9.99 2.64 -10.31
C PRO A 383 8.87 3.37 -11.07
N ALA A 384 8.58 2.87 -12.27
CA ALA A 384 7.43 3.32 -13.04
C ALA A 384 6.13 2.74 -12.47
N ILE A 385 5.01 3.41 -12.74
CA ILE A 385 3.67 2.86 -12.51
C ILE A 385 3.44 1.69 -13.46
N VAL A 386 2.84 0.61 -12.96
CA VAL A 386 2.46 -0.55 -13.77
C VAL A 386 1.39 -0.17 -14.77
N CYS A 387 1.72 -0.26 -16.06
CA CYS A 387 0.83 0.06 -17.15
C CYS A 387 1.18 -0.79 -18.38
N SER A 388 0.16 -1.27 -19.06
CA SER A 388 0.32 -1.87 -20.39
C SER A 388 0.66 -0.80 -21.42
N ASP A 389 1.59 -1.09 -22.32
CA ASP A 389 1.90 -0.23 -23.46
C ASP A 389 0.74 -0.22 -24.50
N GLU A 390 0.75 0.77 -25.40
CA GLU A 390 -0.32 0.91 -26.39
C GLU A 390 -0.45 -0.29 -27.34
N GLY A 391 0.66 -0.97 -27.66
CA GLY A 391 0.66 -2.16 -28.51
C GLY A 391 -0.02 -3.33 -27.81
N THR A 392 0.29 -3.56 -26.54
CA THR A 392 -0.38 -4.57 -25.71
C THR A 392 -1.87 -4.27 -25.57
N ILE A 393 -2.25 -3.02 -25.27
CA ILE A 393 -3.66 -2.62 -25.16
C ILE A 393 -4.40 -2.92 -26.47
N ARG A 394 -3.86 -2.48 -27.62
CA ARG A 394 -4.48 -2.75 -28.93
C ARG A 394 -4.66 -4.25 -29.18
N ARG A 395 -3.63 -5.06 -28.90
CA ARG A 395 -3.67 -6.51 -29.11
C ARG A 395 -4.73 -7.20 -28.25
N ILE A 396 -4.94 -6.74 -27.02
CA ILE A 396 -6.00 -7.28 -26.14
C ILE A 396 -7.38 -6.80 -26.62
N ASP A 397 -7.52 -5.52 -26.97
CA ASP A 397 -8.78 -4.96 -27.49
C ASP A 397 -9.25 -5.68 -28.77
N GLU A 398 -8.32 -5.98 -29.69
CA GLU A 398 -8.58 -6.73 -30.93
C GLU A 398 -9.06 -8.17 -30.66
N LYS A 399 -8.55 -8.79 -29.60
CA LYS A 399 -8.92 -10.14 -29.18
C LYS A 399 -10.18 -10.20 -28.32
N TRP A 400 -10.67 -9.06 -27.83
CA TRP A 400 -11.76 -9.04 -26.85
C TRP A 400 -13.02 -9.73 -27.38
N GLY A 401 -13.33 -9.57 -28.68
CA GLY A 401 -14.47 -10.20 -29.33
C GLY A 401 -14.38 -11.73 -29.43
N GLU A 402 -13.19 -12.32 -29.26
CA GLU A 402 -12.97 -13.77 -29.24
C GLU A 402 -13.22 -14.37 -27.85
N LEU A 403 -13.23 -13.54 -26.79
CA LEU A 403 -13.50 -13.95 -25.41
C LEU A 403 -15.01 -13.98 -25.19
N GLU A 404 -15.62 -15.16 -25.33
CA GLU A 404 -17.05 -15.31 -25.10
C GLU A 404 -17.43 -14.86 -23.66
N GLN A 405 -18.56 -14.14 -23.55
CA GLN A 405 -19.27 -13.84 -22.30
C GLN A 405 -18.68 -12.75 -21.38
N VAL A 406 -17.78 -11.86 -21.87
CA VAL A 406 -17.31 -10.70 -21.07
C VAL A 406 -17.59 -9.37 -21.77
N PRO A 407 -18.34 -8.41 -21.15
CA PRO A 407 -18.52 -7.07 -21.69
C PRO A 407 -17.18 -6.37 -21.95
N PHE A 408 -17.08 -5.60 -23.03
CA PHE A 408 -15.86 -4.83 -23.33
C PHE A 408 -15.48 -3.94 -22.15
N PHE A 409 -14.23 -4.09 -21.70
CA PHE A 409 -13.66 -3.31 -20.62
C PHE A 409 -12.43 -2.56 -21.12
N LYS A 410 -12.48 -1.23 -21.08
CA LYS A 410 -11.37 -0.38 -21.49
C LYS A 410 -10.17 -0.58 -20.56
N SER A 411 -8.97 -0.69 -21.12
CA SER A 411 -7.76 -0.88 -20.33
C SER A 411 -7.60 0.17 -19.21
N PRO A 412 -7.41 -0.26 -17.94
CA PRO A 412 -7.24 0.65 -16.80
C PRO A 412 -5.93 1.46 -16.90
N SER A 413 -4.92 0.96 -17.61
CA SER A 413 -3.64 1.64 -17.86
C SER A 413 -3.80 3.00 -18.54
N LEU A 414 -4.90 3.21 -19.28
CA LEU A 414 -5.15 4.49 -19.97
C LEU A 414 -5.36 5.67 -19.01
N ARG A 415 -5.73 5.41 -17.74
CA ARG A 415 -5.86 6.45 -16.69
C ARG A 415 -4.51 7.09 -16.37
N PHE A 416 -3.41 6.37 -16.57
CA PHE A 416 -2.08 6.82 -16.21
C PHE A 416 -1.27 7.30 -17.40
N LYS A 417 -1.83 7.33 -18.62
CA LYS A 417 -1.09 7.66 -19.86
C LYS A 417 -0.30 8.98 -19.79
N ASN A 418 -0.81 9.98 -19.07
CA ASN A 418 -0.15 11.28 -18.93
C ASN A 418 0.93 11.29 -17.85
N ALA A 419 0.77 10.49 -16.79
CA ALA A 419 1.79 10.21 -15.77
C ALA A 419 2.88 9.25 -16.30
N PHE A 420 2.51 8.41 -17.27
CA PHE A 420 3.35 7.46 -18.00
C PHE A 420 4.15 8.20 -19.09
N ARG A 421 5.24 8.86 -18.70
CA ARG A 421 6.16 9.43 -19.71
C ARG A 421 7.16 8.37 -20.15
N SER A 422 7.12 8.06 -21.44
CA SER A 422 8.06 7.18 -22.16
C SER A 422 9.51 7.49 -21.79
N GLY A 423 10.24 6.49 -21.29
CA GLY A 423 11.67 6.61 -20.95
C GLY A 423 12.06 6.15 -19.55
N SER A 424 11.11 5.71 -18.72
CA SER A 424 11.46 5.04 -17.45
C SER A 424 12.16 3.70 -17.74
N PRO A 425 13.31 3.40 -17.11
CA PRO A 425 14.14 2.23 -17.44
C PRO A 425 13.39 0.90 -17.38
N ALA A 426 12.30 0.79 -16.61
CA ALA A 426 11.47 -0.39 -16.48
C ALA A 426 10.65 -0.77 -17.73
N VAL A 427 10.52 0.12 -18.73
CA VAL A 427 9.70 -0.11 -19.94
C VAL A 427 10.50 -0.73 -21.10
N LYS A 428 11.78 -1.06 -20.89
CA LYS A 428 12.56 -1.85 -21.85
C LYS A 428 12.51 -3.34 -21.49
N ALA A 429 11.31 -3.92 -21.53
CA ALA A 429 11.12 -5.37 -21.51
C ALA A 429 10.46 -5.80 -22.83
#